data_AF-A0A2E8H639-F1
#
_entry.id   AF-A0A2E8H639-F1
#
_cell.length_a   1.000
_cell.length_b   1.000
_cell.length_c   1.000
_cell.angle_alpha   90.00
_cell.angle_beta   90.00
_cell.angle_gamma   90.00
#
_symmetry.space_group_name_H-M   'P 1'
#
loop_
_entity.id
_entity.type
_entity.pdbx_description
1 polymer ?
#
loop_
_entity_poly.entity_id
_entity_poly.type
_entity_poly.pdbx_seq_one_letter_code
_entity_poly.pdbx_strand_id
1 'polypeptide(L)'
;MNTTAWRPRLTLTDSSAIEQLHRSAVEILASTGLNVHHEPMRERLAANGAAMGDGPRVNLREEMVEKALATASREVTIHDRSGSPALSLAPHQIYFGTGSDLLYT
;
A
#
# COMPACT_ATOMS: atom_id res chain seq x y z
N MET A 1 12.10 -6.86 36.40
CA MET A 1 11.50 -5.51 36.39
C MET A 1 10.75 -5.38 35.08
N ASN A 2 9.42 -5.31 35.12
CA ASN A 2 8.59 -5.25 33.92
C ASN A 2 8.40 -3.77 33.55
N THR A 3 9.32 -3.23 32.75
CA THR A 3 9.27 -1.82 32.33
C THR A 3 8.14 -1.68 31.31
N THR A 4 7.01 -1.11 31.73
CA THR A 4 5.93 -0.78 30.80
C THR A 4 6.46 0.27 29.81
N ALA A 5 6.76 -0.16 28.58
CA ALA A 5 7.21 0.74 27.54
C ALA A 5 6.07 1.71 27.16
N TRP A 6 6.28 3.00 27.39
CA TRP A 6 5.34 4.05 26.97
C TRP A 6 5.27 4.10 25.44
N ARG A 7 4.08 3.89 24.88
CA ARG A 7 3.80 3.88 23.43
C ARG A 7 2.77 4.95 23.08
N PRO A 8 3.17 6.23 23.00
CA PRO A 8 2.23 7.29 22.66
C PRO A 8 1.69 7.11 21.23
N ARG A 9 0.39 7.33 21.05
CA ARG A 9 -0.25 7.33 19.74
C ARG A 9 -0.82 8.72 19.48
N LEU A 10 -0.37 9.36 18.41
CA LEU A 10 -0.99 10.58 17.91
C LEU A 10 -2.12 10.17 16.95
N THR A 11 -3.34 10.61 17.22
CA THR A 11 -4.49 10.39 16.34
C THR A 11 -5.06 11.76 15.97
N LEU A 12 -5.00 12.09 14.67
CA LEU A 12 -5.37 13.41 14.15
C LEU A 12 -6.85 13.51 13.77
N THR A 13 -7.53 12.38 13.57
CA THR A 13 -8.92 12.32 13.12
C THR A 13 -9.58 11.02 13.58
N ASP A 14 -10.89 10.89 13.40
CA ASP A 14 -11.69 9.74 13.82
C ASP A 14 -11.84 8.69 12.70
N SER A 15 -12.51 7.58 13.03
CA SER A 15 -12.75 6.49 12.08
C SER A 15 -13.65 6.89 10.92
N SER A 16 -14.63 7.78 11.15
CA SER A 16 -15.56 8.21 10.11
C SER A 16 -14.85 9.04 9.03
N ALA A 17 -13.93 9.93 9.45
CA ALA A 17 -13.09 10.68 8.54
C ALA A 17 -12.12 9.78 7.76
N ILE A 18 -11.55 8.74 8.39
CA ILE A 18 -10.71 7.74 7.72
C ILE A 18 -11.51 6.98 6.66
N GLU A 19 -12.72 6.53 6.99
CA GLU A 19 -13.62 5.85 6.05
C GLU A 19 -14.01 6.76 4.88
N GLN A 20 -14.26 8.05 5.15
CA GLN A 20 -14.54 9.03 4.11
C GLN A 20 -13.35 9.19 3.15
N LEU A 21 -12.12 9.31 3.68
CA LEU A 21 -10.91 9.41 2.87
C LEU A 21 -10.70 8.15 2.01
N HIS A 22 -10.87 6.96 2.59
CA HIS A 22 -10.77 5.69 1.86
C HIS A 22 -11.75 5.64 0.71
N ARG A 23 -13.04 5.91 0.97
CA ARG A 23 -14.08 5.92 -0.05
C ARG A 23 -13.80 6.92 -1.17
N SER A 24 -13.36 8.14 -0.83
CA SER A 24 -12.98 9.13 -1.84
C SER A 24 -11.77 8.68 -2.68
N ALA A 25 -10.78 8.03 -2.08
CA ALA A 25 -9.65 7.47 -2.83
C ALA A 25 -10.08 6.35 -3.79
N VAL A 26 -10.95 5.44 -3.33
CA VAL A 26 -11.52 4.38 -4.17
C VAL A 26 -12.37 4.95 -5.30
N GLU A 27 -13.17 5.97 -5.03
CA GLU A 27 -13.96 6.67 -6.06
C GLU A 27 -13.07 7.32 -7.13
N ILE A 28 -11.94 7.92 -6.75
CA ILE A 28 -10.96 8.45 -7.69
C ILE A 28 -10.38 7.33 -8.55
N LEU A 29 -9.99 6.20 -7.95
CA LEU A 29 -9.47 5.05 -8.72
C LEU A 29 -10.51 4.46 -9.69
N ALA A 30 -11.79 4.49 -9.33
CA ALA A 30 -12.88 3.97 -10.14
C ALA A 30 -13.30 4.94 -11.26
N SER A 31 -13.40 6.24 -10.98
CA SER A 31 -13.90 7.25 -11.91
C SER A 31 -12.80 7.90 -12.75
N THR A 32 -11.70 8.30 -12.11
CA THR A 32 -10.56 8.96 -12.76
C THR A 32 -9.55 7.92 -13.24
N GLY A 33 -9.22 6.93 -12.41
CA GLY A 33 -8.22 5.91 -12.73
C GLY A 33 -6.78 6.41 -12.69
N LEU A 34 -5.85 5.55 -13.12
CA LEU A 34 -4.41 5.80 -13.14
C LEU A 34 -3.79 5.37 -14.46
N ASN A 35 -2.64 5.95 -14.81
CA ASN A 35 -1.88 5.54 -15.98
C ASN A 35 -0.93 4.39 -15.63
N VAL A 36 -1.04 3.29 -16.37
CA VAL A 36 -0.15 2.13 -16.26
C VAL A 36 0.58 2.00 -17.60
N HIS A 37 1.79 2.52 -17.70
CA HIS A 37 2.53 2.55 -18.98
C HIS A 37 3.01 1.17 -19.44
N HIS A 38 3.21 0.23 -18.50
CA HIS A 38 3.59 -1.14 -18.82
C HIS A 38 2.39 -1.95 -19.36
N GLU A 39 2.40 -2.21 -20.66
CA GLU A 39 1.30 -2.88 -21.35
C GLU A 39 0.92 -4.25 -20.78
N PRO A 40 1.86 -5.19 -20.52
CA PRO A 40 1.50 -6.47 -19.93
C PRO A 40 0.86 -6.36 -18.54
N MET A 41 1.11 -5.26 -17.81
CA MET A 41 0.46 -5.02 -16.53
C MET A 41 -0.99 -4.55 -16.72
N ARG A 42 -1.25 -3.70 -17.74
CA ARG A 42 -2.61 -3.29 -18.10
C ARG A 42 -3.48 -4.49 -18.44
N GLU A 43 -2.97 -5.40 -19.27
CA GLU A 43 -3.68 -6.63 -19.64
C GLU A 43 -4.02 -7.49 -18.42
N ARG A 44 -3.07 -7.65 -17.49
CA ARG A 44 -3.29 -8.40 -16.24
C ARG A 44 -4.35 -7.75 -15.35
N LEU A 45 -4.34 -6.42 -15.25
CA LEU A 45 -5.36 -5.68 -14.50
C LEU A 45 -6.74 -5.83 -15.15
N ALA A 46 -6.83 -5.70 -16.47
CA ALA A 46 -8.07 -5.90 -17.22
C ALA A 46 -8.63 -7.32 -17.03
N ALA A 47 -7.77 -8.34 -17.12
CA ALA A 47 -8.13 -9.73 -16.86
C ALA A 47 -8.64 -9.99 -15.43
N ASN A 48 -8.35 -9.08 -14.49
CA ASN A 48 -8.83 -9.15 -13.10
C ASN A 48 -9.97 -8.15 -12.79
N GLY A 49 -10.57 -7.53 -13.81
CA GLY A 49 -11.78 -6.72 -13.69
C GLY A 49 -11.57 -5.21 -13.79
N ALA A 50 -10.35 -4.74 -14.02
CA ALA A 50 -10.12 -3.32 -14.24
C ALA A 50 -10.78 -2.86 -15.55
N ALA A 51 -11.33 -1.65 -15.56
CA ALA A 51 -11.85 -1.05 -16.77
C ALA A 51 -10.71 -0.34 -17.53
N MET A 52 -10.66 -0.56 -18.84
CA MET A 52 -9.67 0.07 -19.71
C MET A 52 -10.18 1.42 -20.18
N GLY A 53 -9.38 2.46 -19.97
CA GLY A 53 -9.62 3.79 -20.52
C GLY A 53 -8.78 4.04 -21.76
N ASP A 54 -8.70 5.31 -22.18
CA ASP A 54 -7.90 5.71 -23.33
C ASP A 54 -6.39 5.58 -23.04
N GLY A 55 -5.67 4.97 -23.98
CA GLY A 55 -4.21 4.84 -23.92
C GLY A 55 -3.71 4.05 -22.69
N PRO A 56 -2.86 4.63 -21.82
CA PRO A 56 -2.33 3.94 -20.66
C PRO A 56 -3.30 3.90 -19.47
N ARG A 57 -4.50 4.51 -19.58
CA ARG A 57 -5.41 4.67 -18.45
C ARG A 57 -6.12 3.37 -18.09
N VAL A 58 -6.18 3.09 -16.79
CA VAL A 58 -6.88 1.97 -16.18
C VAL A 58 -7.70 2.49 -14.99
N ASN A 59 -8.92 2.00 -14.82
CA ASN A 59 -9.79 2.32 -13.70
C ASN A 59 -9.97 1.07 -12.82
N LEU A 60 -9.77 1.21 -11.51
CA LEU A 60 -9.87 0.13 -10.54
C LEU A 60 -11.19 0.27 -9.78
N ARG A 61 -12.04 -0.75 -9.84
CA ARG A 61 -13.32 -0.77 -9.10
C ARG A 61 -13.08 -1.08 -7.63
N GLU A 62 -14.04 -0.71 -6.79
CA GLU A 62 -14.00 -0.95 -5.35
C GLU A 62 -13.73 -2.42 -5.01
N GLU A 63 -14.40 -3.36 -5.68
CA GLU A 63 -14.25 -4.79 -5.40
C GLU A 63 -12.83 -5.29 -5.68
N MET A 64 -12.14 -4.70 -6.66
CA MET A 64 -10.73 -5.01 -6.94
C MET A 64 -9.82 -4.51 -5.83
N VAL A 65 -10.06 -3.29 -5.34
CA VAL A 65 -9.27 -2.69 -4.25
C VAL A 65 -9.47 -3.48 -2.96
N GLU A 66 -10.71 -3.76 -2.59
CA GLU A 66 -11.04 -4.52 -1.39
C GLU A 66 -10.48 -5.95 -1.45
N LYS A 67 -10.58 -6.62 -2.60
CA LYS A 67 -9.96 -7.94 -2.80
C LYS A 67 -8.44 -7.90 -2.64
N ALA A 68 -7.78 -6.88 -3.19
CA ALA A 68 -6.33 -6.73 -3.08
C ALA A 68 -5.88 -6.46 -1.64
N LEU A 69 -6.61 -5.60 -0.90
CA LEU A 69 -6.33 -5.32 0.50
C LEU A 69 -6.56 -6.54 1.39
N ALA A 70 -7.61 -7.34 1.11
CA ALA A 70 -7.92 -8.55 1.86
C ALA A 70 -6.84 -9.64 1.75
N THR A 71 -6.11 -9.69 0.63
CA THR A 71 -5.02 -10.67 0.41
C THR A 71 -3.64 -10.13 0.78
N ALA A 72 -3.51 -8.83 1.06
CA ALA A 72 -2.24 -8.23 1.47
C ALA A 72 -1.82 -8.70 2.87
N SER A 73 -0.55 -9.08 3.02
CA SER A 73 -0.02 -9.46 4.34
C SER A 73 0.09 -8.23 5.25
N ARG A 74 -0.29 -8.39 6.52
CA ARG A 74 -0.10 -7.36 7.56
C ARG A 74 1.32 -7.33 8.13
N GLU A 75 2.10 -8.38 7.87
CA GLU A 75 3.47 -8.54 8.34
C GLU A 75 4.32 -9.23 7.27
N VAL A 76 5.54 -8.73 7.05
CA VAL A 76 6.52 -9.36 6.15
C VAL A 76 7.86 -9.43 6.85
N THR A 77 8.44 -10.62 6.97
CA THR A 77 9.78 -10.82 7.53
C THR A 77 10.83 -10.73 6.43
N ILE A 78 11.72 -9.75 6.53
CA ILE A 78 12.91 -9.62 5.69
C ILE A 78 14.01 -10.47 6.31
N HIS A 79 14.62 -11.32 5.48
CA HIS A 79 15.75 -12.16 5.88
C HIS A 79 17.06 -11.55 5.37
N ASP A 80 18.13 -11.73 6.14
CA ASP A 80 19.47 -11.38 5.69
C ASP A 80 20.01 -12.34 4.62
N ARG A 81 21.24 -12.09 4.16
CA ARG A 81 21.89 -12.89 3.11
C ARG A 81 22.20 -14.34 3.52
N SER A 82 22.23 -14.64 4.81
CA SER A 82 22.39 -16.00 5.34
C SER A 82 21.06 -16.75 5.45
N GLY A 83 19.94 -16.07 5.16
CA GLY A 83 18.60 -16.59 5.33
C GLY A 83 18.08 -16.50 6.76
N SER A 84 18.72 -15.72 7.64
CA SER A 84 18.25 -15.51 9.01
C SER A 84 17.26 -14.35 9.05
N PRO A 85 16.16 -14.43 9.85
CA PRO A 85 15.23 -13.31 10.03
C PRO A 85 15.95 -12.06 10.55
N ALA A 86 15.84 -10.95 9.84
CA ALA A 86 16.58 -9.72 10.15
C ALA A 86 15.67 -8.55 10.51
N LEU A 87 14.54 -8.39 9.81
CA LEU A 87 13.56 -7.32 10.06
C LEU A 87 12.14 -7.87 9.95
N SER A 88 11.23 -7.39 10.80
CA SER A 88 9.79 -7.67 10.68
C SER A 88 9.07 -6.37 10.32
N LEU A 89 8.56 -6.29 9.09
CA LEU A 89 7.70 -5.19 8.64
C LEU A 89 6.30 -5.39 9.20
N ALA A 90 6.15 -5.15 10.51
CA ALA A 90 4.90 -5.30 11.26
C ALA A 90 4.45 -3.98 11.90
N PRO A 91 3.18 -3.88 12.31
CA PRO A 91 2.68 -2.71 13.03
C PRO A 91 3.56 -2.34 14.23
N HIS A 92 3.88 -1.05 14.34
CA HIS A 92 4.69 -0.48 15.42
C HIS A 92 6.18 -0.88 15.44
N GLN A 93 6.69 -1.57 14.40
CA GLN A 93 8.13 -1.71 14.18
C GLN A 93 8.65 -0.52 13.38
N ILE A 94 9.80 0.04 13.79
CA ILE A 94 10.38 1.26 13.18
C ILE A 94 11.82 0.96 12.80
N TYR A 95 12.15 1.23 11.53
CA TYR A 95 13.48 1.03 10.98
C TYR A 95 13.95 2.31 10.28
N PHE A 96 15.27 2.51 10.26
CA PHE A 96 15.88 3.66 9.61
C PHE A 96 16.75 3.17 8.45
N GLY A 97 16.70 3.89 7.33
CA GLY A 97 17.51 3.63 6.16
C GLY A 97 18.03 4.94 5.58
N THR A 98 19.05 4.83 4.73
CA THR A 98 19.50 5.94 3.91
C THR A 98 18.45 6.21 2.83
N GLY A 99 17.95 7.44 2.71
CA GLY A 99 17.04 7.80 1.62
C GLY A 99 17.65 7.45 0.27
N SER A 100 16.91 6.73 -0.60
CA SER A 100 17.49 6.05 -1.77
C SER A 100 17.90 6.97 -2.93
N ASP A 101 17.53 8.25 -2.88
CA ASP A 101 17.48 9.11 -4.07
C ASP A 101 18.49 10.28 -4.04
N LEU A 102 19.59 10.15 -3.29
CA LEU A 102 20.68 11.14 -3.34
C LEU A 102 21.53 10.96 -4.62
N LEU A 103 21.13 11.66 -5.68
CA LEU A 103 21.86 11.71 -6.96
C LEU A 103 23.24 12.40 -6.84
N TYR A 104 23.43 13.25 -5.84
CA TYR A 104 24.69 13.92 -5.56
C TYR A 104 24.95 13.85 -4.05
N THR A 105 26.13 13.34 -3.67
CA THR A 105 26.65 13.30 -2.29
C THR A 105 27.97 14.06 -2.21
#